data_AF-A0A937IVE1-F1
#
_entry.id   AF-A0A937IVE1-F1
#
_cell.length_a   1.000
_cell.length_b   1.000
_cell.length_c   1.000
_cell.angle_alpha   90.00
_cell.angle_beta   90.00
_cell.angle_gamma   90.00
#
_symmetry.space_group_name_H-M   'P 1'
#
loop_
_entity.id
_entity.type
_entity.pdbx_description
1 polymer ?
#
loop_
_entity_poly.entity_id
_entity_poly.type
_entity_poly.pdbx_seq_one_letter_code
_entity_poly.pdbx_strand_id
1 'polypeptide(L)'
;MQQFNSNKQKEKVYIAIVVVGLVASLMLFAGLSSAVLVRKMDKFWVNINLPEAFKISTILIIISSIFMYLALKKARKADKRSTVYSLIIALIFSIAFVAFQFKGWKEYYNQGNAVKSFITFVYGQYGQSYKVYNGNHPIEYNGEDYVCQGKVLDEPSINNLKSFLRQICGYGSRFEGSNLKLLNYGDPYTLYDVNNKKRLEINSIGLSLNGEKISEGHKDELFKFSYGVCNDQPFFMLKGRYGKDFSIALNGEDLIYDKKKLYFPAKELSNNERQAINQKVYQAGNEYSIKNSKVYLNEDEVSDFNGFFQLKPGVNIHIENDFWERTKEELNPNQYAEFYSTSNVSSSFVWVLTFLHFLHLIMSITGISVVTVRANRGHYNQDNTSGLKAISIFWHFVGLLWLYLYVFLEYIN
;
A
#
# COMPACT_ATOMS: atom_id res chain seq x y z
N MET A 1 -43.69 -22.89 -7.55
CA MET A 1 -43.69 -21.64 -6.74
C MET A 1 -44.25 -21.99 -5.37
N GLN A 2 -43.54 -21.68 -4.29
CA GLN A 2 -44.02 -21.91 -2.92
C GLN A 2 -45.24 -21.01 -2.66
N GLN A 3 -46.39 -21.58 -2.31
CA GLN A 3 -47.58 -20.81 -1.92
C GLN A 3 -47.45 -20.43 -0.44
N PHE A 4 -47.54 -19.13 -0.13
CA PHE A 4 -47.50 -18.64 1.25
C PHE A 4 -48.92 -18.49 1.78
N ASN A 5 -49.19 -18.98 2.98
CA ASN A 5 -50.52 -18.94 3.60
C ASN A 5 -50.88 -17.54 4.14
N SER A 6 -49.89 -16.64 4.29
CA SER A 6 -50.13 -15.23 4.67
C SER A 6 -48.97 -14.30 4.28
N ASN A 7 -49.23 -12.99 4.18
CA ASN A 7 -48.20 -11.97 3.97
C ASN A 7 -47.17 -11.93 5.12
N LYS A 8 -47.60 -12.24 6.35
CA LYS A 8 -46.73 -12.35 7.53
C LYS A 8 -45.76 -13.53 7.41
N GLN A 9 -46.23 -14.68 6.89
CA GLN A 9 -45.38 -15.84 6.63
C GLN A 9 -44.37 -15.53 5.51
N LYS A 10 -44.83 -14.91 4.42
CA LYS A 10 -43.97 -14.46 3.31
C LYS A 10 -42.86 -13.52 3.77
N GLU A 11 -43.19 -12.54 4.62
CA GLU A 11 -42.23 -11.62 5.21
C GLU A 11 -41.16 -12.34 6.04
N LYS A 12 -41.58 -13.25 6.93
CA LYS A 12 -40.65 -14.04 7.75
C LYS A 12 -39.66 -14.83 6.89
N VAL A 13 -40.14 -15.50 5.83
CA VAL A 13 -39.28 -16.29 4.95
C VAL A 13 -38.28 -15.41 4.20
N TYR A 14 -38.72 -14.28 3.64
CA TYR A 14 -37.81 -13.37 2.94
C TYR A 14 -36.74 -12.78 3.86
N ILE A 15 -37.12 -12.37 5.07
CA ILE A 15 -36.17 -11.86 6.06
C ILE A 15 -35.19 -12.96 6.46
N ALA A 16 -35.65 -14.18 6.71
CA ALA A 16 -34.77 -15.30 7.08
C ALA A 16 -33.70 -15.57 6.02
N ILE A 17 -34.08 -15.61 4.74
CA ILE A 17 -33.13 -15.81 3.62
C ILE A 17 -32.12 -14.67 3.56
N VAL A 18 -32.56 -13.42 3.68
CA VAL A 18 -31.67 -12.26 3.70
C VAL A 18 -30.69 -12.37 4.87
N VAL A 19 -31.18 -12.62 6.09
CA VAL A 19 -30.35 -12.71 7.30
C VAL A 19 -29.29 -13.80 7.20
N VAL A 20 -29.63 -14.99 6.68
CA VAL A 20 -28.64 -16.05 6.44
C VAL A 20 -27.52 -15.56 5.51
N GLY A 21 -27.88 -14.88 4.41
CA GLY A 21 -26.92 -14.26 3.51
C GLY A 21 -26.07 -13.17 4.18
N LEU A 22 -26.68 -12.36 5.05
CA LEU A 22 -25.97 -11.31 5.82
C LEU A 22 -24.93 -11.91 6.76
N VAL A 23 -25.29 -12.95 7.50
CA VAL A 23 -24.37 -13.62 8.43
C VAL A 23 -23.20 -14.25 7.68
N ALA A 24 -23.47 -14.92 6.55
CA ALA A 24 -22.42 -15.49 5.71
C ALA A 24 -21.47 -14.41 5.16
N SER A 25 -22.01 -13.28 4.68
CA SER A 25 -21.23 -12.14 4.21
C SER A 25 -20.38 -11.55 5.35
N LEU A 26 -20.97 -11.35 6.53
CA LEU A 26 -20.25 -10.84 7.71
C LEU A 26 -19.06 -11.75 8.09
N MET A 27 -19.25 -13.08 8.11
CA MET A 27 -18.19 -14.03 8.40
C MET A 27 -17.06 -13.97 7.35
N LEU A 28 -17.39 -13.83 6.06
CA LEU A 28 -16.41 -13.67 4.98
C LEU A 28 -15.54 -12.42 5.19
N PHE A 29 -16.17 -11.28 5.45
CA PHE A 29 -15.44 -10.02 5.67
C PHE A 29 -14.64 -10.03 6.97
N ALA A 30 -15.14 -10.65 8.04
CA ALA A 30 -14.39 -10.85 9.27
C ALA A 30 -13.13 -11.71 9.06
N GLY A 31 -13.23 -12.81 8.29
CA GLY A 31 -12.09 -13.66 7.95
C GLY A 31 -11.01 -12.91 7.14
N LEU A 32 -11.42 -12.16 6.11
CA LEU A 32 -10.49 -11.34 5.33
C LEU A 32 -9.86 -10.21 6.15
N SER A 33 -10.62 -9.59 7.04
CA SER A 33 -10.13 -8.55 7.96
C SER A 33 -9.07 -9.09 8.92
N SER A 34 -9.28 -10.30 9.45
CA SER A 34 -8.29 -10.98 10.29
C SER A 34 -6.99 -11.27 9.52
N ALA A 35 -7.10 -11.74 8.27
CA ALA A 35 -5.93 -12.00 7.43
C ALA A 35 -5.11 -10.73 7.17
N VAL A 36 -5.76 -9.57 7.00
CA VAL A 36 -5.11 -8.26 6.87
C VAL A 36 -4.31 -7.92 8.12
N LEU A 37 -4.94 -8.02 9.30
CA LEU A 37 -4.31 -7.69 10.58
C LEU A 37 -3.07 -8.56 10.86
N VAL A 38 -3.17 -9.88 10.63
CA VAL A 38 -2.04 -10.79 10.80
C VAL A 38 -0.89 -10.44 9.85
N ARG A 39 -1.19 -10.09 8.59
CA ARG A 39 -0.17 -9.74 7.59
C ARG A 39 0.53 -8.41 7.89
N LYS A 40 -0.16 -7.45 8.51
CA LYS A 40 0.43 -6.16 8.91
C LYS A 40 1.52 -6.31 10.00
N MET A 41 1.43 -7.32 10.85
CA MET A 41 2.28 -7.46 12.04
C MET A 41 3.66 -8.10 11.79
N ASP A 42 3.84 -8.87 10.71
CA ASP A 42 5.00 -9.76 10.53
C ASP A 42 5.73 -9.58 9.18
N LYS A 43 5.37 -8.53 8.42
CA LYS A 43 5.96 -8.22 7.11
C LYS A 43 6.01 -6.72 6.86
N PHE A 44 6.70 -6.33 5.79
CA PHE A 44 6.55 -4.99 5.25
C PHE A 44 5.10 -4.74 4.86
N TRP A 45 4.52 -3.70 5.45
CA TRP A 45 3.16 -3.28 5.21
C TRP A 45 3.17 -1.89 4.60
N VAL A 46 2.37 -1.70 3.54
CA VAL A 46 2.17 -0.38 2.97
C VAL A 46 0.92 0.21 3.57
N ASN A 47 1.11 1.28 4.32
CA ASN A 47 0.09 2.15 4.85
C ASN A 47 -0.37 3.08 3.71
N ILE A 48 -1.59 2.90 3.21
CA ILE A 48 -2.10 3.62 2.02
C ILE A 48 -3.25 4.53 2.39
N ASN A 49 -3.11 5.83 2.17
CA ASN A 49 -4.21 6.75 2.42
C ASN A 49 -5.27 6.64 1.32
N LEU A 50 -6.51 6.40 1.75
CA LEU A 50 -7.61 6.23 0.81
C LEU A 50 -7.91 7.55 0.08
N PRO A 51 -8.12 7.52 -1.25
CA PRO A 51 -8.56 8.68 -2.01
C PRO A 51 -9.81 9.35 -1.44
N GLU A 52 -9.88 10.69 -1.53
CA GLU A 52 -11.03 11.48 -1.04
C GLU A 52 -12.36 11.07 -1.68
N ALA A 53 -12.33 10.50 -2.88
CA ALA A 53 -13.51 9.96 -3.55
C ALA A 53 -14.23 8.90 -2.70
N PHE A 54 -13.49 8.08 -1.93
CA PHE A 54 -14.10 7.11 -1.02
C PHE A 54 -14.82 7.80 0.14
N LYS A 55 -14.26 8.89 0.71
CA LYS A 55 -14.91 9.72 1.74
C LYS A 55 -16.26 10.27 1.25
N ILE A 56 -16.28 10.83 0.04
CA ILE A 56 -17.52 11.35 -0.57
C ILE A 56 -18.53 10.22 -0.79
N SER A 57 -18.08 9.06 -1.30
CA SER A 57 -18.95 7.89 -1.46
C SER A 57 -19.60 7.46 -0.14
N THR A 58 -18.85 7.49 0.97
CA THR A 58 -19.35 7.14 2.30
C THR A 58 -20.50 8.05 2.73
N ILE A 59 -20.45 9.35 2.42
CA ILE A 59 -21.56 10.28 2.68
C ILE A 59 -22.78 9.94 1.80
N LEU A 60 -22.56 9.66 0.52
CA LEU A 60 -23.64 9.35 -0.43
C LEU A 60 -24.40 8.07 -0.04
N ILE A 61 -23.71 7.02 0.42
CA ILE A 61 -24.36 5.78 0.83
C ILE A 61 -25.19 5.97 2.11
N ILE A 62 -24.74 6.81 3.06
CA ILE A 62 -25.52 7.17 4.25
C ILE A 62 -26.80 7.90 3.84
N ILE A 63 -26.72 8.90 2.95
CA ILE A 63 -27.89 9.64 2.48
C ILE A 63 -28.86 8.69 1.77
N SER A 64 -28.38 7.82 0.87
CA SER A 64 -29.22 6.81 0.21
C SER A 64 -29.93 5.91 1.24
N SER A 65 -29.21 5.48 2.27
CA SER A 65 -29.73 4.67 3.39
C SER A 65 -30.92 5.35 4.09
N ILE A 66 -30.81 6.64 4.41
CA ILE A 66 -31.89 7.43 5.03
C ILE A 66 -33.12 7.45 4.12
N PHE A 67 -32.95 7.68 2.81
CA PHE A 67 -34.08 7.69 1.88
C PHE A 67 -34.73 6.31 1.71
N MET A 68 -33.97 5.22 1.74
CA MET A 68 -34.52 3.87 1.75
C MET A 68 -35.36 3.59 3.00
N TYR A 69 -34.90 4.04 4.17
CA TYR A 69 -35.69 3.95 5.41
C TYR A 69 -37.00 4.75 5.30
N LEU A 70 -36.94 5.99 4.79
CA LEU A 70 -38.12 6.83 4.59
C LEU A 70 -39.11 6.20 3.61
N ALA A 71 -38.63 5.59 2.53
CA ALA A 71 -39.48 4.88 1.56
C ALA A 71 -40.26 3.73 2.24
N LEU A 72 -39.59 2.90 3.05
CA LEU A 72 -40.25 1.82 3.78
C LEU A 72 -41.29 2.37 4.78
N LYS A 73 -40.94 3.44 5.51
CA LYS A 73 -41.85 4.07 6.47
C LYS A 73 -43.12 4.63 5.80
N LYS A 74 -42.98 5.25 4.64
CA LYS A 74 -44.09 5.80 3.85
C LYS A 74 -44.94 4.71 3.18
N ALA A 75 -44.31 3.64 2.70
CA ALA A 75 -45.01 2.50 2.12
C ALA A 75 -45.96 1.83 3.12
N ARG A 76 -45.55 1.72 4.39
CA ARG A 76 -46.40 1.20 5.47
C ARG A 76 -47.61 2.09 5.79
N LYS A 77 -47.55 3.39 5.43
CA LYS A 77 -48.67 4.33 5.52
C LYS A 77 -49.52 4.39 4.24
N ALA A 78 -49.29 3.47 3.29
CA ALA A 78 -49.94 3.46 1.98
C ALA A 78 -49.75 4.74 1.13
N ASP A 79 -48.75 5.59 1.44
CA ASP A 79 -48.42 6.77 0.64
C ASP A 79 -47.55 6.39 -0.56
N LYS A 80 -48.20 6.03 -1.67
CA LYS A 80 -47.53 5.62 -2.92
C LYS A 80 -46.60 6.70 -3.45
N ARG A 81 -47.08 7.94 -3.58
CA ARG A 81 -46.35 9.03 -4.25
C ARG A 81 -45.05 9.31 -3.50
N SER A 82 -45.11 9.50 -2.19
CA SER A 82 -43.92 9.78 -1.39
C SER A 82 -42.97 8.59 -1.29
N THR A 83 -43.49 7.35 -1.34
CA THR A 83 -42.65 6.13 -1.39
C THR A 83 -41.81 6.10 -2.66
N VAL A 84 -42.43 6.32 -3.82
CA VAL A 84 -41.74 6.33 -5.12
C VAL A 84 -40.68 7.42 -5.17
N TYR A 85 -40.99 8.65 -4.73
CA TYR A 85 -39.99 9.72 -4.68
C TYR A 85 -38.80 9.38 -3.79
N SER A 86 -39.04 8.83 -2.60
CA SER A 86 -37.95 8.43 -1.71
C SER A 86 -37.08 7.31 -2.31
N LEU A 87 -37.68 6.35 -3.02
CA LEU A 87 -36.93 5.30 -3.72
C LEU A 87 -36.10 5.83 -4.90
N ILE A 88 -36.63 6.78 -5.67
CA ILE A 88 -35.89 7.43 -6.76
C ILE A 88 -34.69 8.20 -6.22
N ILE A 89 -34.87 8.98 -5.15
CA ILE A 89 -33.78 9.71 -4.51
C ILE A 89 -32.73 8.73 -3.99
N ALA A 90 -33.15 7.67 -3.28
CA ALA A 90 -32.23 6.64 -2.82
C ALA A 90 -31.40 6.04 -3.97
N LEU A 91 -32.05 5.71 -5.10
CA LEU A 91 -31.38 5.15 -6.28
C LEU A 91 -30.39 6.13 -6.93
N ILE A 92 -30.73 7.42 -7.01
CA ILE A 92 -29.81 8.45 -7.53
C ILE A 92 -28.55 8.51 -6.66
N PHE A 93 -28.70 8.55 -5.33
CA PHE A 93 -27.55 8.53 -4.42
C PHE A 93 -26.77 7.21 -4.48
N SER A 94 -27.44 6.07 -4.73
CA SER A 94 -26.77 4.78 -4.97
C SER A 94 -25.91 4.79 -6.25
N ILE A 95 -26.41 5.38 -7.33
CA ILE A 95 -25.66 5.51 -8.59
C ILE A 95 -24.48 6.49 -8.41
N ALA A 96 -24.71 7.60 -7.71
CA ALA A 96 -23.64 8.55 -7.37
C ALA A 96 -22.56 7.88 -6.50
N PHE A 97 -22.96 7.06 -5.52
CA PHE A 97 -22.03 6.24 -4.72
C PHE A 97 -21.14 5.36 -5.61
N VAL A 98 -21.74 4.63 -6.56
CA VAL A 98 -21.00 3.79 -7.52
C VAL A 98 -20.00 4.62 -8.34
N ALA A 99 -20.42 5.78 -8.84
CA ALA A 99 -19.53 6.64 -9.63
C ALA A 99 -18.31 7.11 -8.82
N PHE A 100 -18.49 7.47 -7.55
CA PHE A 100 -17.39 7.84 -6.66
C PHE A 100 -16.53 6.65 -6.23
N GLN A 101 -17.08 5.44 -6.11
CA GLN A 101 -16.29 4.20 -5.93
C GLN A 101 -15.34 3.96 -7.09
N PHE A 102 -15.84 4.05 -8.34
CA PHE A 102 -14.99 3.93 -9.53
C PHE A 102 -13.93 5.04 -9.62
N LYS A 103 -14.28 6.28 -9.25
CA LYS A 103 -13.30 7.37 -9.15
C LYS A 103 -12.21 7.04 -8.13
N GLY A 104 -12.59 6.57 -6.95
CA GLY A 104 -11.67 6.16 -5.89
C GLY A 104 -10.72 5.06 -6.35
N TRP A 105 -11.24 4.00 -6.99
CA TRP A 105 -10.41 2.93 -7.57
C TRP A 105 -9.46 3.41 -8.65
N LYS A 106 -9.91 4.31 -9.54
CA LYS A 106 -9.04 4.88 -10.58
C LYS A 106 -7.87 5.67 -9.97
N GLU A 107 -8.15 6.50 -8.97
CA GLU A 107 -7.14 7.28 -8.26
C GLU A 107 -6.17 6.38 -7.50
N TYR A 108 -6.71 5.40 -6.77
CA TYR A 108 -5.95 4.38 -6.06
C TYR A 108 -4.99 3.62 -6.99
N TYR A 109 -5.47 3.16 -8.15
CA TYR A 109 -4.65 2.52 -9.17
C TYR A 109 -3.56 3.45 -9.71
N ASN A 110 -3.91 4.71 -9.98
CA ASN A 110 -2.98 5.71 -10.50
C ASN A 110 -1.86 6.05 -9.51
N GLN A 111 -2.09 5.90 -8.21
CA GLN A 111 -1.09 5.99 -7.14
C GLN A 111 -0.15 4.78 -7.09
N GLY A 112 -0.25 3.82 -8.03
CA GLY A 112 0.59 2.62 -8.08
C GLY A 112 0.02 1.43 -7.31
N ASN A 113 -1.17 1.57 -6.70
CA ASN A 113 -1.83 0.50 -5.96
C ASN A 113 -2.65 -0.39 -6.90
N ALA A 114 -2.01 -1.41 -7.45
CA ALA A 114 -2.67 -2.43 -8.27
C ALA A 114 -2.93 -3.72 -7.48
N VAL A 115 -3.86 -4.55 -7.99
CA VAL A 115 -4.17 -5.89 -7.42
C VAL A 115 -2.91 -6.72 -7.23
N LYS A 116 -1.97 -6.64 -8.19
CA LYS A 116 -0.61 -7.17 -8.06
C LYS A 116 0.37 -6.01 -8.30
N SER A 117 1.02 -5.58 -7.24
CA SER A 117 2.06 -4.53 -7.27
C SER A 117 3.19 -4.88 -6.31
N PHE A 118 4.34 -4.25 -6.49
CA PHE A 118 5.46 -4.34 -5.56
C PHE A 118 5.59 -3.04 -4.78
N ILE A 119 6.24 -3.09 -3.62
CA ILE A 119 6.52 -1.85 -2.88
C ILE A 119 7.56 -1.04 -3.64
N THR A 120 8.57 -1.72 -4.20
CA THR A 120 9.67 -1.15 -4.98
C THR A 120 9.56 -1.47 -6.45
N PHE A 121 10.28 -0.70 -7.26
CA PHE A 121 10.77 -1.24 -8.52
C PHE A 121 11.85 -2.29 -8.18
N VAL A 122 11.43 -3.55 -8.03
CA VAL A 122 12.34 -4.70 -7.83
C VAL A 122 13.41 -4.76 -8.92
N TYR A 123 13.12 -4.17 -10.08
CA TYR A 123 13.93 -4.24 -11.27
C TYR A 123 14.41 -2.83 -11.64
N GLY A 124 15.73 -2.65 -11.67
CA GLY A 124 16.36 -1.40 -12.11
C GLY A 124 17.13 -0.61 -11.05
N GLN A 125 17.35 -1.18 -9.86
CA GLN A 125 18.23 -0.55 -8.88
C GLN A 125 19.66 -0.48 -9.38
N TYR A 126 20.30 0.66 -9.10
CA TYR A 126 21.67 0.87 -9.50
C TYR A 126 22.59 -0.15 -8.82
N GLY A 127 23.31 -0.94 -9.61
CA GLY A 127 24.25 -1.94 -9.12
C GLY A 127 23.71 -3.34 -8.87
N GLN A 128 22.40 -3.58 -9.05
CA GLN A 128 21.81 -4.93 -8.96
C GLN A 128 21.97 -5.70 -10.26
N SER A 129 21.27 -5.31 -11.33
CA SER A 129 21.44 -5.92 -12.66
C SER A 129 22.58 -5.28 -13.45
N TYR A 130 22.70 -3.94 -13.37
CA TYR A 130 23.64 -3.16 -14.17
C TYR A 130 24.35 -2.06 -13.38
N LYS A 131 25.56 -1.71 -13.83
CA LYS A 131 26.33 -0.53 -13.39
C LYS A 131 26.79 0.27 -14.61
N VAL A 132 26.96 1.58 -14.45
CA VAL A 132 27.66 2.41 -15.43
C VAL A 132 29.12 2.59 -15.01
N TYR A 133 30.02 2.47 -15.97
CA TYR A 133 31.42 2.82 -15.83
C TYR A 133 31.68 4.13 -16.55
N ASN A 134 32.46 5.03 -15.93
CA ASN A 134 33.04 6.20 -16.56
C ASN A 134 34.50 5.87 -16.88
N GLY A 135 34.80 5.60 -18.15
CA GLY A 135 36.07 5.03 -18.58
C GLY A 135 36.33 3.67 -17.93
N ASN A 136 37.34 3.60 -17.06
CA ASN A 136 37.68 2.38 -16.32
C ASN A 136 37.17 2.32 -14.89
N HIS A 137 36.51 3.38 -14.41
CA HIS A 137 36.06 3.46 -13.04
C HIS A 137 34.55 3.21 -12.95
N PRO A 138 34.10 2.30 -12.06
CA PRO A 138 32.68 2.14 -11.82
C PRO A 138 32.14 3.43 -11.18
N ILE A 139 31.00 3.89 -11.66
CA ILE A 139 30.18 4.80 -10.89
C ILE A 139 29.45 3.93 -9.87
N GLU A 140 29.66 4.19 -8.60
CA GLU A 140 28.97 3.55 -7.48
C GLU A 140 27.79 4.41 -7.02
N TYR A 141 26.88 3.79 -6.29
CA TYR A 141 25.75 4.49 -5.68
C TYR A 141 25.72 4.13 -4.19
N ASN A 142 25.91 5.13 -3.33
CA ASN A 142 26.03 4.92 -1.88
C ASN A 142 24.66 4.97 -1.14
N GLY A 143 23.57 5.08 -1.89
CA GLY A 143 22.22 5.25 -1.38
C GLY A 143 21.67 6.67 -1.53
N GLU A 144 22.54 7.69 -1.55
CA GLU A 144 22.16 9.10 -1.67
C GLU A 144 22.64 9.69 -3.01
N ASP A 145 23.94 9.50 -3.28
CA ASP A 145 24.70 10.09 -4.36
C ASP A 145 25.35 9.05 -5.28
N TYR A 146 25.62 9.46 -6.52
CA TYR A 146 26.50 8.74 -7.43
C TYR A 146 27.95 9.13 -7.13
N VAL A 147 28.82 8.14 -6.92
CA VAL A 147 30.23 8.33 -6.54
C VAL A 147 31.12 7.70 -7.59
N CYS A 148 32.11 8.43 -8.09
CA CYS A 148 33.13 7.88 -8.99
C CYS A 148 34.52 8.15 -8.39
N GLN A 149 35.36 7.11 -8.27
CA GLN A 149 36.69 7.22 -7.66
C GLN A 149 36.69 7.86 -6.25
N GLY A 150 35.64 7.60 -5.45
CA GLY A 150 35.49 8.16 -4.10
C GLY A 150 35.04 9.63 -4.04
N LYS A 151 34.74 10.28 -5.18
CA LYS A 151 34.17 11.63 -5.22
C LYS A 151 32.71 11.60 -5.67
N VAL A 152 31.86 12.38 -5.00
CA VAL A 152 30.46 12.60 -5.41
C VAL A 152 30.44 13.29 -6.76
N LEU A 153 29.64 12.77 -7.69
CA LEU A 153 29.41 13.36 -9.00
C LEU A 153 28.63 14.67 -8.85
N ASP A 154 29.09 15.71 -9.54
CA ASP A 154 28.40 16.99 -9.62
C ASP A 154 27.16 16.92 -10.52
N GLU A 155 26.27 17.89 -10.37
CA GLU A 155 25.00 17.94 -11.10
C GLU A 155 25.14 17.86 -12.64
N PRO A 156 26.12 18.53 -13.28
CA PRO A 156 26.40 18.34 -14.71
C PRO A 156 26.76 16.90 -15.09
N SER A 157 27.62 16.24 -14.29
CA SER A 157 28.00 14.85 -14.57
C SER A 157 26.84 13.88 -14.37
N ILE A 158 25.98 14.13 -13.38
CA ILE A 158 24.73 13.38 -13.19
C ILE A 158 23.80 13.59 -14.40
N ASN A 159 23.66 14.82 -14.90
CA ASN A 159 22.84 15.10 -16.07
C ASN A 159 23.37 14.42 -17.34
N ASN A 160 24.69 14.32 -17.50
CA ASN A 160 25.32 13.58 -18.60
C ASN A 160 25.07 12.07 -18.49
N LEU A 161 25.24 11.49 -17.29
CA LEU A 161 24.91 10.09 -17.01
C LEU A 161 23.44 9.79 -17.32
N LYS A 162 22.52 10.64 -16.85
CA LYS A 162 21.09 10.50 -17.11
C LYS A 162 20.78 10.64 -18.60
N SER A 163 21.45 11.54 -19.31
CA SER A 163 21.28 11.70 -20.76
C SER A 163 21.74 10.48 -21.55
N PHE A 164 22.85 9.85 -21.14
CA PHE A 164 23.31 8.58 -21.69
C PHE A 164 22.27 7.46 -21.48
N LEU A 165 21.83 7.26 -20.24
CA LEU A 165 20.84 6.23 -19.91
C LEU A 165 19.45 6.51 -20.52
N ARG A 166 19.13 7.78 -20.79
CA ARG A 166 17.88 8.18 -21.44
C ARG A 166 17.77 7.64 -22.87
N GLN A 167 18.89 7.36 -23.53
CA GLN A 167 18.88 6.70 -24.86
C GLN A 167 18.35 5.27 -24.80
N ILE A 168 18.39 4.61 -23.63
CA ILE A 168 17.90 3.25 -23.41
C ILE A 168 16.41 3.25 -23.08
N CYS A 169 16.02 4.06 -22.08
CA CYS A 169 14.65 4.05 -21.56
C CYS A 169 13.70 5.04 -22.25
N GLY A 170 14.22 6.05 -22.94
CA GLY A 170 13.42 7.13 -23.48
C GLY A 170 12.59 7.85 -22.39
N TYR A 171 11.48 8.43 -22.81
CA TYR A 171 10.55 9.16 -21.92
C TYR A 171 9.28 8.35 -21.59
N GLY A 172 9.11 7.17 -22.19
CA GLY A 172 7.98 6.29 -21.92
C GLY A 172 8.13 5.57 -20.57
N SER A 173 7.01 5.22 -19.95
CA SER A 173 7.00 4.49 -18.66
C SER A 173 6.93 2.97 -18.82
N ARG A 174 7.11 2.45 -20.04
CA ARG A 174 7.02 1.02 -20.38
C ARG A 174 8.06 0.68 -21.45
N PHE A 175 8.57 -0.54 -21.39
CA PHE A 175 9.43 -1.09 -22.44
C PHE A 175 8.59 -1.44 -23.66
N GLU A 176 8.92 -0.84 -24.81
CA GLU A 176 8.18 -1.02 -26.07
C GLU A 176 8.94 -1.89 -27.09
N GLY A 177 10.05 -2.53 -26.69
CA GLY A 177 10.86 -3.37 -27.58
C GLY A 177 11.65 -2.54 -28.58
N SER A 178 12.94 -2.33 -28.33
CA SER A 178 13.78 -1.49 -29.20
C SER A 178 15.12 -2.14 -29.57
N ASN A 179 15.67 -1.67 -30.70
CA ASN A 179 17.08 -1.79 -31.02
C ASN A 179 17.83 -0.69 -30.27
N LEU A 180 18.54 -1.07 -29.22
CA LEU A 180 19.38 -0.19 -28.40
C LEU A 180 20.65 0.18 -29.19
N LYS A 181 20.57 1.24 -29.98
CA LYS A 181 21.74 1.88 -30.60
C LYS A 181 22.11 3.09 -29.76
N LEU A 182 23.16 2.94 -28.95
CA LEU A 182 23.66 4.01 -28.07
C LEU A 182 24.68 4.86 -28.81
N LEU A 183 24.43 6.16 -28.86
CA LEU A 183 25.39 7.15 -29.34
C LEU A 183 26.48 7.35 -28.28
N ASN A 184 27.73 7.44 -28.73
CA ASN A 184 28.92 7.66 -27.90
C ASN A 184 29.13 6.59 -26.80
N TYR A 185 28.74 5.34 -27.06
CA TYR A 185 29.04 4.23 -26.15
C TYR A 185 30.56 4.01 -26.06
N GLY A 186 31.10 4.04 -24.85
CA GLY A 186 32.54 4.03 -24.61
C GLY A 186 33.17 5.40 -24.40
N ASP A 187 32.42 6.50 -24.61
CA ASP A 187 32.92 7.87 -24.42
C ASP A 187 31.95 8.74 -23.59
N PRO A 188 32.13 8.83 -22.25
CA PRO A 188 32.99 7.98 -21.44
C PRO A 188 32.25 6.74 -20.90
N TYR A 189 30.95 6.62 -21.15
CA TYR A 189 30.10 5.67 -20.42
C TYR A 189 30.03 4.28 -21.08
N THR A 190 30.19 3.24 -20.26
CA THR A 190 29.93 1.85 -20.63
C THR A 190 29.03 1.17 -19.61
N LEU A 191 28.30 0.14 -20.04
CA LEU A 191 27.40 -0.65 -19.18
C LEU A 191 28.09 -1.94 -18.75
N TYR A 192 27.93 -2.28 -17.48
CA TYR A 192 28.43 -3.51 -16.89
C TYR A 192 27.27 -4.35 -16.38
N ASP A 193 27.18 -5.58 -16.87
CA ASP A 193 26.25 -6.60 -16.40
C ASP A 193 26.83 -7.25 -15.14
N VAL A 194 26.13 -7.07 -14.02
CA VAL A 194 26.59 -7.53 -12.71
C VAL A 194 26.45 -9.05 -12.57
N ASN A 195 25.41 -9.64 -13.15
CA ASN A 195 25.14 -11.07 -13.09
C ASN A 195 26.18 -11.86 -13.88
N ASN A 196 26.49 -11.39 -15.10
CA ASN A 196 27.47 -12.00 -15.99
C ASN A 196 28.91 -11.52 -15.74
N LYS A 197 29.08 -10.55 -14.83
CA LYS A 197 30.37 -9.94 -14.44
C LYS A 197 31.18 -9.41 -15.62
N LYS A 198 30.52 -8.88 -16.66
CA LYS A 198 31.16 -8.41 -17.90
C LYS A 198 30.58 -7.09 -18.39
N ARG A 199 31.37 -6.33 -19.16
CA ARG A 199 30.89 -5.14 -19.87
C ARG A 199 30.07 -5.57 -21.08
N LEU A 200 29.01 -4.81 -21.35
CA LEU A 200 28.26 -4.93 -22.59
C LEU A 200 29.08 -4.30 -23.72
N GLU A 201 29.01 -4.90 -24.89
CA GLU A 201 29.71 -4.47 -26.10
C GLU A 201 28.68 -3.92 -27.10
N ILE A 202 29.11 -3.04 -27.99
CA ILE A 202 28.25 -2.55 -29.08
C ILE A 202 28.83 -2.99 -30.42
N ASN A 203 28.10 -3.86 -31.11
CA ASN A 203 28.51 -4.44 -32.39
C ASN A 203 27.51 -4.05 -33.49
N SER A 204 27.72 -4.53 -34.73
CA SER A 204 26.82 -4.27 -35.88
C SER A 204 25.36 -4.68 -35.64
N ILE A 205 25.12 -5.60 -34.71
CA ILE A 205 23.82 -6.12 -34.30
C ILE A 205 23.17 -5.35 -33.12
N GLY A 206 23.86 -4.34 -32.59
CA GLY A 206 23.47 -3.55 -31.41
C GLY A 206 24.24 -3.97 -30.14
N LEU A 207 23.64 -3.73 -28.98
CA LEU A 207 24.21 -4.15 -27.69
C LEU A 207 24.30 -5.68 -27.61
N SER A 208 25.47 -6.18 -27.24
CA SER A 208 25.79 -7.62 -27.14
C SER A 208 26.53 -7.95 -25.85
N LEU A 209 26.38 -9.20 -25.42
CA LEU A 209 27.13 -9.79 -24.32
C LEU A 209 27.80 -11.06 -24.85
N ASN A 210 29.12 -11.18 -24.70
CA ASN A 210 29.92 -12.29 -25.26
C ASN A 210 29.74 -12.49 -26.78
N GLY A 211 29.54 -11.41 -27.54
CA GLY A 211 29.31 -11.47 -28.99
C GLY A 211 27.88 -11.85 -29.41
N GLU A 212 27.00 -12.23 -28.47
CA GLU A 212 25.59 -12.52 -28.75
C GLU A 212 24.70 -11.32 -28.45
N LYS A 213 23.65 -11.12 -29.27
CA LYS A 213 22.67 -10.04 -29.05
C LYS A 213 21.94 -10.26 -27.73
N ILE A 214 21.80 -9.22 -26.91
CA ILE A 214 21.05 -9.32 -25.66
C ILE A 214 19.58 -9.72 -25.91
N SER A 215 19.07 -10.63 -25.08
CA SER A 215 17.69 -11.10 -25.17
C SER A 215 16.69 -9.99 -24.81
N GLU A 216 15.42 -10.13 -25.23
CA GLU A 216 14.37 -9.15 -24.88
C GLU A 216 14.19 -8.99 -23.36
N GLY A 217 14.42 -10.05 -22.58
CA GLY A 217 14.44 -9.96 -21.12
C GLY A 217 15.54 -9.05 -20.57
N HIS A 218 16.78 -9.19 -21.07
CA HIS A 218 17.89 -8.32 -20.67
C HIS A 218 17.66 -6.87 -21.12
N LYS A 219 17.04 -6.65 -22.28
CA LYS A 219 16.67 -5.29 -22.73
C LYS A 219 15.64 -4.64 -21.82
N ASP A 220 14.61 -5.39 -21.41
CA ASP A 220 13.62 -4.92 -20.44
C ASP A 220 14.28 -4.59 -19.09
N GLU A 221 15.19 -5.43 -18.59
CA GLU A 221 15.96 -5.13 -17.37
C GLU A 221 16.83 -3.88 -17.51
N LEU A 222 17.49 -3.70 -18.65
CA LEU A 222 18.32 -2.53 -18.92
C LEU A 222 17.48 -1.26 -19.05
N PHE A 223 16.29 -1.36 -19.66
CA PHE A 223 15.29 -0.30 -19.68
C PHE A 223 14.91 0.11 -18.25
N LYS A 224 14.56 -0.87 -17.41
CA LYS A 224 14.16 -0.64 -16.01
C LYS A 224 15.28 0.03 -15.20
N PHE A 225 16.51 -0.45 -15.33
CA PHE A 225 17.70 0.18 -14.73
C PHE A 225 17.88 1.63 -15.17
N SER A 226 17.87 1.85 -16.47
CA SER A 226 18.10 3.18 -17.04
C SER A 226 16.98 4.14 -16.64
N TYR A 227 15.73 3.69 -16.70
CA TYR A 227 14.56 4.47 -16.27
C TYR A 227 14.62 4.82 -14.79
N GLY A 228 15.09 3.89 -13.94
CA GLY A 228 15.30 4.12 -12.51
C GLY A 228 16.26 5.27 -12.23
N VAL A 229 17.45 5.22 -12.86
CA VAL A 229 18.47 6.27 -12.71
C VAL A 229 18.01 7.62 -13.26
N CYS A 230 17.42 7.62 -14.47
CA CYS A 230 17.10 8.86 -15.17
C CYS A 230 16.01 9.70 -14.52
N ASN A 231 15.07 9.08 -13.80
CA ASN A 231 13.96 9.78 -13.17
C ASN A 231 14.16 9.93 -11.66
N ASP A 232 15.39 9.69 -11.18
CA ASP A 232 15.71 9.57 -9.75
C ASP A 232 14.67 8.71 -9.05
N GLN A 233 14.19 7.66 -9.75
CA GLN A 233 12.93 7.05 -9.40
C GLN A 233 13.03 6.67 -7.94
N PRO A 234 12.06 7.12 -7.13
CA PRO A 234 12.05 6.77 -5.74
C PRO A 234 12.09 5.26 -5.70
N PHE A 235 12.85 4.78 -4.75
CA PHE A 235 12.91 3.42 -4.25
C PHE A 235 11.54 2.68 -4.28
N PHE A 236 10.40 3.39 -4.31
CA PHE A 236 9.04 2.90 -4.36
C PHE A 236 8.37 2.91 -5.76
N MET A 237 7.61 1.85 -6.05
CA MET A 237 6.68 1.76 -7.20
C MET A 237 5.40 2.59 -6.97
N LEU A 238 5.11 2.89 -5.70
CA LEU A 238 4.02 3.76 -5.25
C LEU A 238 4.26 5.20 -5.67
N LYS A 239 3.19 5.91 -6.03
CA LYS A 239 3.23 7.32 -6.40
C LYS A 239 2.53 8.16 -5.33
N GLY A 240 3.18 9.24 -4.95
CA GLY A 240 2.72 10.13 -3.89
C GLY A 240 3.89 10.54 -3.00
N ARG A 241 3.59 11.32 -1.97
CA ARG A 241 4.53 11.73 -0.94
C ARG A 241 4.59 10.70 0.18
N TYR A 242 5.77 10.15 0.46
CA TYR A 242 5.99 9.30 1.63
C TYR A 242 5.59 10.04 2.92
N GLY A 243 4.94 9.35 3.85
CA GLY A 243 4.43 9.89 5.11
C GLY A 243 3.13 10.69 4.99
N LYS A 244 2.68 11.03 3.77
CA LYS A 244 1.40 11.71 3.54
C LYS A 244 0.43 10.94 2.68
N ASP A 245 0.87 10.35 1.57
CA ASP A 245 0.01 9.60 0.66
C ASP A 245 0.16 8.09 0.89
N PHE A 246 1.37 7.67 1.29
CA PHE A 246 1.64 6.33 1.78
C PHE A 246 2.80 6.33 2.79
N SER A 247 2.86 5.35 3.68
CA SER A 247 4.05 5.05 4.49
C SER A 247 4.31 3.54 4.45
N ILE A 248 5.44 3.11 5.03
CA ILE A 248 5.81 1.70 5.06
C ILE A 248 6.13 1.35 6.50
N ALA A 249 5.50 0.31 7.00
CA ALA A 249 5.80 -0.28 8.27
C ALA A 249 6.58 -1.58 8.08
N LEU A 250 7.44 -1.91 9.05
CA LEU A 250 8.05 -3.22 9.20
C LEU A 250 7.78 -3.71 10.63
N ASN A 251 7.25 -4.91 10.77
CA ASN A 251 6.89 -5.50 12.07
C ASN A 251 5.94 -4.63 12.89
N GLY A 252 5.00 -3.95 12.21
CA GLY A 252 4.05 -3.02 12.82
C GLY A 252 4.62 -1.65 13.22
N GLU A 253 5.91 -1.38 12.96
CA GLU A 253 6.53 -0.09 13.23
C GLU A 253 6.69 0.73 11.93
N ASP A 254 6.14 1.94 11.90
CA ASP A 254 6.24 2.86 10.77
C ASP A 254 7.67 3.35 10.59
N LEU A 255 8.18 3.22 9.37
CA LEU A 255 9.54 3.61 9.02
C LEU A 255 9.60 5.09 8.63
N ILE A 256 10.77 5.69 8.86
CA ILE A 256 11.12 7.01 8.36
C ILE A 256 11.83 6.81 7.02
N TYR A 257 11.36 7.50 5.99
CA TYR A 257 12.09 7.61 4.73
C TYR A 257 12.85 8.93 4.68
N ASP A 258 14.18 8.83 4.61
CA ASP A 258 15.07 9.98 4.60
C ASP A 258 16.29 9.68 3.74
N LYS A 259 16.74 10.64 2.93
CA LYS A 259 17.90 10.47 2.02
C LYS A 259 17.88 9.14 1.25
N LYS A 260 16.70 8.76 0.74
CA LYS A 260 16.44 7.52 -0.02
C LYS A 260 16.70 6.20 0.74
N LYS A 261 16.76 6.25 2.06
CA LYS A 261 16.93 5.11 2.96
C LYS A 261 15.75 5.01 3.92
N LEU A 262 15.53 3.81 4.44
CA LEU A 262 14.50 3.53 5.43
C LEU A 262 15.14 3.36 6.80
N TYR A 263 14.50 3.95 7.81
CA TYR A 263 14.97 3.90 9.19
C TYR A 263 13.83 3.54 10.12
N PHE A 264 14.13 2.72 11.13
CA PHE A 264 13.31 2.69 12.32
C PHE A 264 13.41 4.04 13.05
N PRO A 265 12.28 4.58 13.54
CA PRO A 265 12.30 5.81 14.31
C PRO A 265 13.03 5.59 15.64
N ALA A 266 13.53 6.69 16.20
CA ALA A 266 13.97 6.69 17.58
C ALA A 266 12.79 6.34 18.49
N LYS A 267 13.01 5.45 19.46
CA LYS A 267 11.94 4.90 20.28
C LYS A 267 12.44 4.71 21.71
N GLU A 268 11.70 5.26 22.67
CA GLU A 268 11.94 5.01 24.08
C GLU A 268 11.77 3.52 24.40
N LEU A 269 12.71 2.95 25.14
CA LEU A 269 12.68 1.56 25.55
C LEU A 269 11.68 1.36 26.69
N SER A 270 10.80 0.37 26.52
CA SER A 270 9.93 -0.10 27.59
C SER A 270 10.74 -0.65 28.77
N ASN A 271 10.14 -0.70 29.95
CA ASN A 271 10.77 -1.28 31.14
C ASN A 271 11.27 -2.71 30.88
N ASN A 272 10.49 -3.52 30.15
CA ASN A 272 10.87 -4.89 29.81
C ASN A 272 12.10 -4.93 28.89
N GLU A 273 12.15 -4.06 27.88
CA GLU A 273 13.30 -3.94 26.97
C GLU A 273 14.55 -3.49 27.75
N ARG A 274 14.43 -2.49 28.63
CA ARG A 274 15.52 -2.03 29.49
C ARG A 274 16.03 -3.12 30.43
N GLN A 275 15.14 -3.91 31.03
CA GLN A 275 15.51 -5.00 31.94
C GLN A 275 16.23 -6.14 31.22
N ALA A 276 15.90 -6.37 29.95
CA ALA A 276 16.54 -7.40 29.13
C ALA A 276 17.98 -7.03 28.70
N ILE A 277 18.41 -5.77 28.83
CA ILE A 277 19.77 -5.34 28.50
C ILE A 277 20.73 -5.77 29.60
N ASN A 278 21.69 -6.61 29.23
CA ASN A 278 22.78 -7.06 30.09
C ASN A 278 24.09 -7.04 29.30
N GLN A 279 24.86 -5.96 29.41
CA GLN A 279 26.10 -5.79 28.66
C GLN A 279 27.08 -4.82 29.33
N LYS A 280 28.34 -4.88 28.90
CA LYS A 280 29.40 -3.95 29.31
C LYS A 280 29.64 -2.93 28.20
N VAL A 281 29.83 -1.67 28.58
CA VAL A 281 30.02 -0.54 27.67
C VAL A 281 31.27 0.22 28.07
N TYR A 282 32.17 0.47 27.12
CA TYR A 282 33.35 1.28 27.35
C TYR A 282 33.09 2.70 26.88
N GLN A 283 33.23 3.67 27.79
CA GLN A 283 33.05 5.08 27.46
C GLN A 283 33.98 5.96 28.31
N ALA A 284 34.61 6.95 27.68
CA ALA A 284 35.50 7.90 28.34
C ALA A 284 36.62 7.26 29.19
N GLY A 285 37.14 6.10 28.76
CA GLY A 285 38.20 5.37 29.47
C GLY A 285 37.73 4.46 30.61
N ASN A 286 36.42 4.42 30.89
CA ASN A 286 35.84 3.59 31.94
C ASN A 286 34.98 2.44 31.35
N GLU A 287 34.95 1.29 32.03
CA GLU A 287 34.02 0.19 31.73
C GLU A 287 32.77 0.32 32.62
N TYR A 288 31.62 0.53 32.01
CA TYR A 288 30.31 0.53 32.66
C TYR A 288 29.63 -0.83 32.46
N SER A 289 28.98 -1.36 33.50
CA SER A 289 28.11 -2.53 33.41
C SER A 289 26.66 -2.08 33.38
N ILE A 290 25.89 -2.52 32.39
CA ILE A 290 24.45 -2.26 32.28
C ILE A 290 23.71 -3.54 32.63
N LYS A 291 22.89 -3.53 33.69
CA LYS A 291 22.07 -4.66 34.12
C LYS A 291 20.81 -4.18 34.82
N ASN A 292 19.69 -4.88 34.62
CA ASN A 292 18.42 -4.60 35.32
C ASN A 292 17.97 -3.12 35.19
N SER A 293 18.10 -2.54 33.99
CA SER A 293 17.75 -1.13 33.72
C SER A 293 18.57 -0.09 34.48
N LYS A 294 19.74 -0.47 35.02
CA LYS A 294 20.65 0.40 35.76
C LYS A 294 22.06 0.32 35.20
N VAL A 295 22.81 1.40 35.38
CA VAL A 295 24.21 1.53 34.96
C VAL A 295 25.11 1.48 36.19
N TYR A 296 26.19 0.72 36.12
CA TYR A 296 27.14 0.56 37.21
C TYR A 296 28.55 0.86 36.75
N LEU A 297 29.34 1.52 37.59
CA LEU A 297 30.78 1.72 37.41
C LEU A 297 31.49 1.15 38.64
N ASN A 298 32.38 0.17 38.47
CA ASN A 298 33.07 -0.50 39.58
C ASN A 298 32.13 -1.02 40.70
N GLU A 299 30.96 -1.56 40.32
CA GLU A 299 29.89 -2.05 41.22
C GLU A 299 29.00 -0.98 41.87
N ASP A 300 29.34 0.31 41.78
CA ASP A 300 28.50 1.42 42.23
C ASP A 300 27.48 1.83 41.15
N GLU A 301 26.23 2.06 41.55
CA GLU A 301 25.18 2.54 40.65
C GLU A 301 25.43 4.00 40.25
N VAL A 302 25.35 4.28 38.95
CA VAL A 302 25.52 5.62 38.37
C VAL A 302 24.17 6.10 37.83
N SER A 303 23.59 7.13 38.46
CA SER A 303 22.33 7.75 38.01
C SER A 303 22.53 8.71 36.83
N ASP A 304 23.65 9.41 36.79
CA ASP A 304 23.89 10.51 35.85
C ASP A 304 24.72 10.03 34.65
N PHE A 305 24.24 8.96 34.01
CA PHE A 305 24.90 8.39 32.84
C PHE A 305 24.33 9.01 31.56
N ASN A 306 25.21 9.61 30.75
CA ASN A 306 24.92 9.99 29.37
C ASN A 306 25.87 9.23 28.45
N GLY A 307 25.33 8.39 27.56
CA GLY A 307 26.17 7.56 26.72
C GLY A 307 25.47 6.87 25.57
N PHE A 308 26.27 6.51 24.56
CA PHE A 308 25.83 5.75 23.40
C PHE A 308 26.52 4.39 23.38
N PHE A 309 25.75 3.34 23.09
CA PHE A 309 26.32 2.02 22.87
C PHE A 309 25.53 1.23 21.84
N GLN A 310 26.20 0.25 21.25
CA GLN A 310 25.58 -0.70 20.36
C GLN A 310 25.10 -1.92 21.17
N LEU A 311 23.80 -2.20 21.15
CA LEU A 311 23.22 -3.38 21.79
C LEU A 311 23.45 -4.65 20.94
N LYS A 312 23.25 -4.50 19.63
CA LYS A 312 23.48 -5.51 18.58
C LYS A 312 23.88 -4.77 17.31
N PRO A 313 24.53 -5.44 16.32
CA PRO A 313 24.88 -4.78 15.06
C PRO A 313 23.68 -4.05 14.44
N GLY A 314 23.79 -2.72 14.28
CA GLY A 314 22.73 -1.84 13.79
C GLY A 314 21.87 -1.17 14.86
N VAL A 315 21.72 -1.79 16.04
CA VAL A 315 20.86 -1.30 17.13
C VAL A 315 21.69 -0.47 18.11
N ASN A 316 21.62 0.84 18.01
CA ASN A 316 22.27 1.75 18.95
C ASN A 316 21.27 2.27 20.00
N ILE A 317 21.70 2.31 21.25
CA ILE A 317 20.95 2.83 22.38
C ILE A 317 21.66 4.09 22.88
N HIS A 318 20.86 5.11 23.17
CA HIS A 318 21.25 6.30 23.89
C HIS A 318 20.60 6.27 25.27
N ILE A 319 21.41 6.46 26.30
CA ILE A 319 20.94 6.66 27.66
C ILE A 319 21.26 8.09 28.05
N GLU A 320 20.24 8.80 28.54
CA GLU A 320 20.38 10.08 29.20
C GLU A 320 19.65 10.00 30.55
N ASN A 321 20.40 9.69 31.61
CA ASN A 321 19.89 9.40 32.95
C ASN A 321 18.86 8.24 32.93
N ASP A 322 17.62 8.50 33.34
CA ASP A 322 16.53 7.51 33.33
C ASP A 322 15.85 7.34 31.95
N PHE A 323 16.19 8.20 30.97
CA PHE A 323 15.65 8.11 29.62
C PHE A 323 16.52 7.21 28.74
N TRP A 324 15.94 6.14 28.23
CA TRP A 324 16.62 5.16 27.40
C TRP A 324 15.90 5.06 26.08
N GLU A 325 16.60 5.33 24.99
CA GLU A 325 16.03 5.26 23.66
C GLU A 325 16.87 4.39 22.73
N ARG A 326 16.20 3.61 21.88
CA ARG A 326 16.81 3.14 20.64
C ARG A 326 16.90 4.34 19.72
N THR A 327 18.10 4.66 19.24
CA THR A 327 18.29 5.76 18.29
C THR A 327 17.70 5.41 16.92
N LYS A 328 17.56 6.40 16.02
CA LYS A 328 17.22 6.16 14.62
C LYS A 328 18.16 5.13 14.00
N GLU A 329 17.61 4.02 13.53
CA GLU A 329 18.36 2.86 13.04
C GLU A 329 18.03 2.62 11.56
N GLU A 330 19.04 2.56 10.70
CA GLU A 330 18.83 2.20 9.28
C GLU A 330 18.50 0.71 9.17
N LEU A 331 17.65 0.35 8.20
CA LEU A 331 17.45 -1.05 7.85
C LEU A 331 18.78 -1.74 7.50
N ASN A 332 18.94 -2.98 7.95
CA ASN A 332 20.11 -3.78 7.64
C ASN A 332 20.03 -4.39 6.21
N PRO A 333 21.13 -4.93 5.65
CA PRO A 333 21.14 -5.48 4.29
C PRO A 333 20.11 -6.58 4.03
N ASN A 334 19.81 -7.43 5.02
CA ASN A 334 18.83 -8.50 4.89
C ASN A 334 17.40 -7.95 4.85
N GLN A 335 17.10 -6.94 5.67
CA GLN A 335 15.82 -6.24 5.65
C GLN A 335 15.61 -5.52 4.32
N TYR A 336 16.65 -4.89 3.76
CA TYR A 336 16.57 -4.31 2.42
C TYR A 336 16.35 -5.37 1.34
N ALA A 337 17.04 -6.52 1.41
CA ALA A 337 16.83 -7.61 0.45
C ALA A 337 15.38 -8.16 0.48
N GLU A 338 14.81 -8.33 1.67
CA GLU A 338 13.40 -8.68 1.83
C GLU A 338 12.49 -7.57 1.32
N PHE A 339 12.79 -6.31 1.67
CA PHE A 339 12.03 -5.15 1.23
C PHE A 339 11.90 -5.08 -0.30
N TYR A 340 13.01 -5.29 -0.99
CA TYR A 340 13.07 -5.23 -2.45
C TYR A 340 12.33 -6.35 -3.15
N SER A 341 12.15 -7.50 -2.51
CA SER A 341 11.39 -8.61 -3.07
C SER A 341 9.93 -8.61 -2.62
N THR A 342 9.56 -7.69 -1.71
CA THR A 342 8.22 -7.68 -1.12
C THR A 342 7.19 -7.06 -2.05
N SER A 343 6.13 -7.84 -2.32
CA SER A 343 4.93 -7.35 -2.98
C SER A 343 4.10 -6.43 -2.08
N ASN A 344 3.39 -5.46 -2.67
CA ASN A 344 2.44 -4.62 -1.93
C ASN A 344 1.13 -5.38 -1.67
N VAL A 345 1.14 -6.21 -0.62
CA VAL A 345 0.00 -7.05 -0.23
C VAL A 345 -1.17 -6.21 0.30
N SER A 346 -0.88 -5.08 0.96
CA SER A 346 -1.92 -4.14 1.43
C SER A 346 -2.82 -3.69 0.27
N SER A 347 -2.21 -3.36 -0.87
CA SER A 347 -2.96 -2.98 -2.06
C SER A 347 -3.92 -4.08 -2.55
N SER A 348 -3.44 -5.32 -2.60
CA SER A 348 -4.26 -6.47 -2.98
C SER A 348 -5.48 -6.64 -2.07
N PHE A 349 -5.33 -6.46 -0.76
CA PHE A 349 -6.44 -6.58 0.19
C PHE A 349 -7.49 -5.49 0.02
N VAL A 350 -7.09 -4.23 -0.19
CA VAL A 350 -8.03 -3.13 -0.49
C VAL A 350 -8.86 -3.48 -1.73
N TRP A 351 -8.22 -3.96 -2.80
CA TRP A 351 -8.92 -4.38 -4.02
C TRP A 351 -9.90 -5.53 -3.77
N VAL A 352 -9.47 -6.60 -3.07
CA VAL A 352 -10.33 -7.77 -2.81
C VAL A 352 -11.53 -7.39 -1.95
N LEU A 353 -11.32 -6.65 -0.86
CA LEU A 353 -12.40 -6.24 0.05
C LEU A 353 -13.40 -5.32 -0.65
N THR A 354 -12.92 -4.30 -1.36
CA THR A 354 -13.79 -3.33 -2.05
C THR A 354 -14.50 -3.96 -3.26
N PHE A 355 -13.85 -4.86 -3.99
CA PHE A 355 -14.48 -5.59 -5.11
C PHE A 355 -15.56 -6.58 -4.64
N LEU A 356 -15.29 -7.35 -3.58
CA LEU A 356 -16.32 -8.22 -2.98
C LEU A 356 -17.50 -7.40 -2.48
N HIS A 357 -17.26 -6.25 -1.86
CA HIS A 357 -18.32 -5.31 -1.47
C HIS A 357 -19.13 -4.84 -2.68
N PHE A 358 -18.46 -4.50 -3.78
CA PHE A 358 -19.10 -4.10 -5.04
C PHE A 358 -20.02 -5.17 -5.63
N LEU A 359 -19.69 -6.47 -5.50
CA LEU A 359 -20.59 -7.54 -5.90
C LEU A 359 -21.91 -7.52 -5.10
N HIS A 360 -21.85 -7.25 -3.80
CA HIS A 360 -23.05 -7.09 -2.97
C HIS A 360 -23.84 -5.83 -3.33
N LEU A 361 -23.13 -4.77 -3.74
CA LEU A 361 -23.72 -3.53 -4.21
C LEU A 361 -24.54 -3.72 -5.50
N ILE A 362 -24.04 -4.49 -6.48
CA ILE A 362 -24.77 -4.80 -7.72
C ILE A 362 -26.12 -5.44 -7.38
N MET A 363 -26.12 -6.49 -6.55
CA MET A 363 -27.35 -7.16 -6.12
C MET A 363 -28.33 -6.18 -5.45
N SER A 364 -27.80 -5.25 -4.67
CA SER A 364 -28.62 -4.27 -3.96
C SER A 364 -29.23 -3.22 -4.88
N ILE A 365 -28.47 -2.68 -5.83
CA ILE A 365 -28.95 -1.67 -6.79
C ILE A 365 -30.02 -2.27 -7.70
N THR A 366 -29.82 -3.51 -8.17
CA THR A 366 -30.86 -4.26 -8.88
C THR A 366 -32.11 -4.40 -8.01
N GLY A 367 -31.95 -4.76 -6.72
CA GLY A 367 -33.05 -4.83 -5.76
C GLY A 367 -33.81 -3.51 -5.61
N ILE A 368 -33.11 -2.39 -5.42
CA ILE A 368 -33.69 -1.04 -5.30
C ILE A 368 -34.46 -0.69 -6.57
N SER A 369 -33.89 -1.00 -7.75
CA SER A 369 -34.53 -0.72 -9.04
C SER A 369 -35.85 -1.50 -9.19
N VAL A 370 -35.85 -2.79 -8.83
CA VAL A 370 -37.05 -3.64 -8.86
C VAL A 370 -38.13 -3.13 -7.91
N VAL A 371 -37.78 -2.79 -6.66
CA VAL A 371 -38.78 -2.25 -5.72
C VAL A 371 -39.26 -0.86 -6.12
N THR A 372 -38.44 -0.05 -6.78
CA THR A 372 -38.87 1.25 -7.33
C THR A 372 -39.93 1.07 -8.41
N VAL A 373 -39.71 0.17 -9.38
CA VAL A 373 -40.69 -0.14 -10.43
C VAL A 373 -41.98 -0.72 -9.83
N ARG A 374 -41.86 -1.63 -8.85
CA ARG A 374 -43.02 -2.22 -8.17
C ARG A 374 -43.82 -1.18 -7.37
N ALA A 375 -43.16 -0.23 -6.73
CA ALA A 375 -43.81 0.88 -6.04
C ALA A 375 -44.57 1.77 -7.02
N ASN A 376 -43.98 2.08 -8.17
CA ASN A 376 -44.64 2.88 -9.20
C ASN A 376 -45.91 2.19 -9.77
N ARG A 377 -45.88 0.85 -9.89
CA ARG A 377 -47.04 0.02 -10.26
C ARG A 377 -48.07 -0.16 -9.14
N GLY A 378 -47.83 0.36 -7.94
CA GLY A 378 -48.78 0.31 -6.82
C GLY A 378 -48.81 -1.03 -6.07
N HIS A 379 -47.76 -1.85 -6.17
CA HIS A 379 -47.71 -3.16 -5.49
C HIS A 379 -47.60 -3.10 -3.97
N TYR A 380 -47.18 -1.97 -3.39
CA TYR A 380 -46.95 -1.83 -1.95
C TYR A 380 -48.09 -1.06 -1.28
N ASN A 381 -48.64 -1.66 -0.23
CA ASN A 381 -49.65 -1.11 0.67
C ASN A 381 -49.32 -1.53 2.11
N GLN A 382 -50.17 -1.18 3.09
CA GLN A 382 -49.92 -1.46 4.50
C GLN A 382 -49.68 -2.95 4.80
N ASP A 383 -50.34 -3.85 4.07
CA ASP A 383 -50.30 -5.30 4.31
C ASP A 383 -49.28 -6.06 3.44
N ASN A 384 -48.70 -5.41 2.43
CA ASN A 384 -47.76 -6.01 1.48
C ASN A 384 -46.53 -5.12 1.31
N THR A 385 -45.64 -5.10 2.30
CA THR A 385 -44.33 -4.41 2.22
C THR A 385 -43.13 -5.36 2.29
N SER A 386 -43.37 -6.68 2.31
CA SER A 386 -42.35 -7.69 2.62
C SER A 386 -41.12 -7.62 1.70
N GLY A 387 -41.32 -7.44 0.40
CA GLY A 387 -40.21 -7.31 -0.57
C GLY A 387 -39.42 -6.02 -0.39
N LEU A 388 -40.09 -4.90 -0.13
CA LEU A 388 -39.42 -3.62 0.13
C LEU A 388 -38.63 -3.67 1.44
N LYS A 389 -39.18 -4.32 2.48
CA LYS A 389 -38.51 -4.52 3.76
C LYS A 389 -37.25 -5.37 3.62
N ALA A 390 -37.32 -6.48 2.88
CA ALA A 390 -36.17 -7.35 2.63
C ALA A 390 -35.02 -6.60 1.92
N ILE A 391 -35.34 -5.86 0.84
CA ILE A 391 -34.35 -5.05 0.12
C ILE A 391 -33.82 -3.90 0.97
N SER A 392 -34.66 -3.25 1.78
CA SER A 392 -34.22 -2.21 2.71
C SER A 392 -33.22 -2.76 3.74
N ILE A 393 -33.49 -3.91 4.35
CA ILE A 393 -32.55 -4.57 5.28
C ILE A 393 -31.22 -4.87 4.59
N PHE A 394 -31.26 -5.44 3.38
CA PHE A 394 -30.05 -5.76 2.63
C PHE A 394 -29.25 -4.50 2.25
N TRP A 395 -29.91 -3.42 1.81
CA TRP A 395 -29.24 -2.15 1.50
C TRP A 395 -28.57 -1.52 2.71
N HIS A 396 -29.26 -1.49 3.85
CA HIS A 396 -28.68 -0.98 5.09
C HIS A 396 -27.46 -1.80 5.52
N PHE A 397 -27.50 -3.13 5.37
CA PHE A 397 -26.34 -3.97 5.61
C PHE A 397 -25.17 -3.62 4.68
N VAL A 398 -25.38 -3.49 3.37
CA VAL A 398 -24.30 -3.15 2.42
C VAL A 398 -23.70 -1.77 2.73
N GLY A 399 -24.52 -0.81 3.15
CA GLY A 399 -24.05 0.50 3.61
C GLY A 399 -23.26 0.45 4.92
N LEU A 400 -23.73 -0.31 5.92
CA LEU A 400 -23.02 -0.51 7.19
C LEU A 400 -21.70 -1.27 6.98
N LEU A 401 -21.70 -2.27 6.11
CA LEU A 401 -20.51 -3.00 5.71
C LEU A 401 -19.50 -2.06 5.05
N TRP A 402 -19.94 -1.15 4.18
CA TRP A 402 -19.04 -0.13 3.61
C TRP A 402 -18.47 0.79 4.67
N LEU A 403 -19.30 1.27 5.61
CA LEU A 403 -18.83 2.13 6.70
C LEU A 403 -17.75 1.43 7.54
N TYR A 404 -18.00 0.17 7.89
CA TYR A 404 -17.01 -0.67 8.54
C TYR A 404 -15.72 -0.78 7.71
N LEU A 405 -15.82 -1.14 6.43
CA LEU A 405 -14.65 -1.31 5.56
C LEU A 405 -13.88 0.00 5.37
N TYR A 406 -14.57 1.12 5.18
CA TYR A 406 -13.95 2.42 5.02
C TYR A 406 -13.13 2.80 6.27
N VAL A 407 -13.71 2.66 7.46
CA VAL A 407 -13.01 2.90 8.73
C VAL A 407 -11.87 1.90 8.91
N PHE A 408 -12.14 0.61 8.73
CA PHE A 408 -11.15 -0.45 8.86
C PHE A 408 -9.93 -0.20 7.98
N LEU A 409 -10.14 0.14 6.71
CA LEU A 409 -9.06 0.43 5.77
C LEU A 409 -8.35 1.75 6.06
N GLU A 410 -9.04 2.80 6.53
CA GLU A 410 -8.39 4.08 6.88
C GLU A 410 -7.51 3.95 8.16
N TYR A 411 -7.89 3.12 9.14
CA TYR A 411 -7.14 2.96 10.40
C TYR A 411 -6.07 1.86 10.38
N ILE A 412 -6.22 0.87 9.51
CA ILE A 412 -5.18 -0.16 9.31
C ILE A 412 -4.13 0.29 8.32
N ASN A 413 -4.44 1.28 7.50
CA ASN A 413 -3.45 1.93 6.67
C ASN A 413 -2.73 3.04 7.42
#